data_AF-A0A524N3V3-F1
#
_entry.id   AF-A0A524N3V3-F1
#
_cell.length_a   1.000
_cell.length_b   1.000
_cell.length_c   1.000
_cell.angle_alpha   90.00
_cell.angle_beta   90.00
_cell.angle_gamma   90.00
#
_symmetry.space_group_name_H-M   'P 1'
#
loop_
_entity.id
_entity.type
_entity.pdbx_description
1 polymer ?
#
loop_
_entity_poly.entity_id
_entity_poly.type
_entity_poly.pdbx_seq_one_letter_code
_entity_poly.pdbx_strand_id
1 'polypeptide(L)'
;MVTNSAIVVGVFVISTLVVLMLLYFETKSAQKEREQDEIKIRQTRIDETQYNNIEQESDLEYLKNISSKEIKILQLEEIRNIMEFKARINTEDDIMDYSIKLGIHKRLVEDWVRLGEFSRLRGMTQDYLNLLEKAGITSLSDLSDQEAFDLLDRIKQVSEFEVNLLSIGMLSYWIRNAKQTDLIESTTMRTPR
;
A
#
# COMPACT_ATOMS: atom_id res chain seq x y z
N MET A 1 -11.72 -53.95 -50.63
CA MET A 1 -12.23 -52.56 -50.70
C MET A 1 -12.90 -52.21 -49.35
N VAL A 2 -12.13 -52.11 -48.25
CA VAL A 2 -12.66 -51.85 -46.88
C VAL A 2 -11.72 -50.95 -46.04
N THR A 3 -10.61 -50.44 -46.58
CA THR A 3 -9.60 -49.72 -45.79
C THR A 3 -9.84 -48.22 -45.60
N ASN A 4 -10.74 -47.60 -46.37
CA ASN A 4 -10.93 -46.14 -46.33
C ASN A 4 -11.93 -45.66 -45.26
N SER A 5 -12.85 -46.52 -44.79
CA SER A 5 -13.86 -46.12 -43.80
C SER A 5 -13.29 -46.00 -42.38
N ALA A 6 -12.35 -46.87 -42.00
CA ALA A 6 -11.75 -46.85 -40.66
C ALA A 6 -10.89 -45.59 -40.39
N ILE A 7 -10.18 -45.09 -41.42
CA ILE A 7 -9.33 -43.89 -41.31
C ILE A 7 -10.19 -42.63 -41.16
N VAL A 8 -11.30 -42.53 -41.89
CA VAL A 8 -12.20 -41.36 -41.82
C VAL A 8 -12.88 -41.26 -40.45
N VAL A 9 -13.27 -42.40 -39.85
CA VAL A 9 -13.85 -42.42 -38.50
C VAL A 9 -12.82 -42.05 -37.43
N GLY A 10 -11.58 -42.52 -37.55
CA GLY A 10 -10.51 -42.19 -36.61
C GLY A 10 -10.16 -40.69 -36.56
N VAL A 11 -10.11 -40.03 -37.73
CA VAL A 11 -9.83 -38.57 -37.82
C VAL A 11 -10.97 -37.76 -37.20
N PHE A 12 -12.22 -38.19 -37.35
CA PHE A 12 -13.37 -37.50 -36.77
C PHE A 12 -13.37 -37.56 -35.24
N VAL A 13 -13.00 -38.71 -34.65
CA VAL A 13 -12.92 -38.89 -33.19
C VAL A 13 -11.79 -38.08 -32.56
N ILE A 14 -10.64 -37.96 -33.23
CA ILE A 14 -9.54 -37.12 -32.75
C ILE A 14 -9.94 -35.64 -32.82
N SER A 15 -10.60 -35.22 -33.90
CA SER A 15 -11.07 -33.84 -34.05
C SER A 15 -12.08 -33.45 -32.97
N THR A 16 -13.01 -34.33 -32.61
CA THR A 16 -14.01 -34.03 -31.56
C THR A 16 -13.38 -33.98 -30.18
N LEU A 17 -12.40 -34.85 -29.88
CA LEU A 17 -11.65 -34.83 -28.62
C LEU A 17 -10.85 -33.54 -28.44
N VAL A 18 -10.20 -33.04 -29.50
CA VAL A 18 -9.45 -31.77 -29.45
C VAL A 18 -10.39 -30.59 -29.18
N VAL A 19 -11.54 -30.53 -29.86
CA VAL A 19 -12.54 -29.48 -29.62
C VAL A 19 -13.08 -29.53 -28.19
N LEU A 20 -13.38 -30.72 -27.67
CA LEU A 20 -13.81 -30.91 -26.27
C LEU A 20 -12.74 -30.46 -25.27
N MET A 21 -11.46 -30.72 -25.56
CA MET A 21 -10.36 -30.30 -24.70
C MET A 21 -10.18 -28.78 -24.70
N LEU A 22 -10.34 -28.12 -25.84
CA LEU A 22 -10.29 -26.65 -25.95
C LEU A 22 -11.45 -26.00 -25.20
N LEU A 23 -12.68 -26.51 -25.35
CA LEU A 23 -13.85 -26.03 -24.61
C LEU A 23 -13.70 -26.24 -23.08
N TYR A 24 -13.14 -27.38 -22.67
CA TYR A 24 -12.83 -27.64 -21.26
C TYR A 24 -11.76 -26.67 -20.71
N PHE A 25 -10.76 -26.33 -21.52
CA PHE A 25 -9.70 -25.41 -21.10
C PHE A 25 -10.21 -23.98 -20.95
N GLU A 26 -11.01 -23.48 -21.90
CA GLU A 26 -11.60 -22.13 -21.86
C GLU A 26 -12.54 -21.95 -20.67
N THR A 27 -13.35 -22.96 -20.35
CA THR A 27 -14.26 -22.90 -19.20
C THR A 27 -13.50 -22.91 -17.86
N LYS A 28 -12.42 -23.68 -17.76
CA LYS A 28 -11.59 -23.75 -16.55
C LYS A 28 -10.79 -22.47 -16.31
N SER A 29 -10.29 -21.80 -17.37
CA SER A 29 -9.61 -20.52 -17.23
C SER A 29 -10.56 -19.41 -16.74
N ALA A 30 -11.78 -19.38 -17.28
CA ALA A 30 -12.79 -18.39 -16.89
C ALA A 30 -13.27 -18.57 -15.44
N GLN A 31 -13.34 -19.80 -14.93
CA GLN A 31 -13.70 -20.05 -13.52
C GLN A 31 -12.62 -19.55 -12.55
N LYS A 32 -11.35 -19.77 -12.87
CA LYS A 32 -10.22 -19.33 -12.04
C LYS A 32 -10.13 -17.80 -11.93
N GLU A 33 -10.43 -17.09 -13.01
CA GLU A 33 -10.45 -15.62 -13.03
C GLU A 33 -11.60 -15.06 -12.17
N ARG A 34 -12.79 -15.65 -12.24
CA ARG A 34 -13.95 -15.25 -11.41
C ARG A 34 -13.73 -15.49 -9.91
N GLU A 35 -13.11 -16.62 -9.54
CA GLU A 35 -12.77 -16.89 -8.14
C GLU A 35 -11.76 -15.87 -7.60
N GLN A 36 -10.78 -15.46 -8.41
CA GLN A 36 -9.83 -14.41 -8.04
C GLN A 36 -10.49 -13.04 -7.86
N ASP A 37 -11.44 -12.69 -8.75
CA ASP A 37 -12.20 -11.45 -8.63
C ASP A 37 -13.13 -11.45 -7.40
N GLU A 38 -13.79 -12.55 -7.10
CA GLU A 38 -14.64 -12.67 -5.90
C GLU A 38 -13.84 -12.57 -4.60
N ILE A 39 -12.66 -13.19 -4.54
CA ILE A 39 -11.74 -13.07 -3.39
C ILE A 39 -11.30 -11.61 -3.24
N LYS A 40 -10.92 -10.96 -4.33
CA LYS A 40 -10.53 -9.54 -4.35
C LYS A 40 -11.65 -8.63 -3.85
N ILE A 41 -12.90 -8.85 -4.29
CA ILE A 41 -14.07 -8.07 -3.86
C ILE A 41 -14.37 -8.29 -2.37
N ARG A 42 -14.33 -9.54 -1.88
CA ARG A 42 -14.56 -9.84 -0.47
C ARG A 42 -13.50 -9.24 0.44
N GLN A 43 -12.22 -9.32 0.05
CA GLN A 43 -11.13 -8.70 0.80
C GLN A 43 -11.32 -7.18 0.88
N THR A 44 -11.62 -6.54 -0.25
CA THR A 44 -11.88 -5.09 -0.32
C THR A 44 -13.01 -4.66 0.63
N ARG A 45 -14.09 -5.44 0.74
CA ARG A 45 -15.24 -5.12 1.61
C ARG A 45 -14.95 -5.30 3.11
N ILE A 46 -14.09 -6.27 3.48
CA ILE A 46 -13.69 -6.51 4.87
C ILE A 46 -12.74 -5.40 5.35
N ASP A 47 -11.85 -4.94 4.47
CA ASP A 47 -10.89 -3.87 4.77
C ASP A 47 -11.56 -2.49 4.92
N GLU A 48 -12.70 -2.26 4.26
CA GLU A 48 -13.43 -0.99 4.40
C GLU A 48 -14.24 -0.88 5.70
N THR A 49 -14.77 -1.99 6.23
CA THR A 49 -15.73 -1.98 7.35
C THR A 49 -15.06 -1.94 8.72
N GLN A 50 -13.87 -2.51 8.91
CA GLN A 50 -13.18 -2.44 10.20
C GLN A 50 -12.56 -1.05 10.48
N TYR A 51 -12.24 -0.29 9.44
CA TYR A 51 -11.37 0.90 9.56
C TYR A 51 -12.12 2.23 9.52
N ASN A 52 -13.45 2.25 9.36
CA ASN A 52 -14.24 3.48 9.43
C ASN A 52 -14.41 4.01 10.88
N ASN A 53 -13.79 3.35 11.87
CA ASN A 53 -13.89 3.68 13.29
C ASN A 53 -12.64 4.40 13.86
N ILE A 54 -11.62 4.72 13.06
CA ILE A 54 -10.34 5.27 13.57
C ILE A 54 -10.30 6.82 13.52
N GLU A 55 -11.30 7.48 12.96
CA GLU A 55 -11.20 8.89 12.58
C GLU A 55 -11.48 9.93 13.70
N GLN A 56 -11.51 9.57 15.00
CA GLN A 56 -11.91 10.54 16.06
C GLN A 56 -11.12 10.56 17.38
N GLU A 57 -9.96 9.93 17.48
CA GLU A 57 -9.09 10.04 18.68
C GLU A 57 -7.70 10.57 18.25
N SER A 58 -7.08 11.43 19.07
CA SER A 58 -5.77 12.04 18.79
C SER A 58 -4.75 10.94 18.46
N ASP A 59 -4.42 10.78 17.18
CA ASP A 59 -3.54 9.72 16.70
C ASP A 59 -2.09 9.81 17.23
N LEU A 60 -1.76 10.93 17.91
CA LEU A 60 -0.52 11.11 18.64
C LEU A 60 -0.29 9.98 19.66
N GLU A 61 -1.33 9.45 20.31
CA GLU A 61 -1.18 8.38 21.31
C GLU A 61 -0.67 7.06 20.71
N TYR A 62 -0.81 6.88 19.40
CA TYR A 62 -0.35 5.68 18.69
C TYR A 62 1.06 5.85 18.10
N LEU A 63 1.70 7.01 18.31
CA LEU A 63 3.07 7.22 17.84
C LEU A 63 4.04 6.31 18.59
N LYS A 64 4.86 5.60 17.82
CA LYS A 64 5.87 4.71 18.38
C LYS A 64 6.84 5.53 19.23
N ASN A 65 7.07 5.06 20.46
CA ASN A 65 7.98 5.67 21.44
C ASN A 65 7.62 7.08 21.90
N ILE A 66 6.34 7.49 21.79
CA ILE A 66 5.89 8.75 22.38
C ILE A 66 5.53 8.58 23.86
N SER A 67 5.83 9.58 24.68
CA SER A 67 5.41 9.64 26.08
C SER A 67 4.26 10.63 26.29
N SER A 68 3.47 10.45 27.35
CA SER A 68 2.42 11.41 27.72
C SER A 68 2.95 12.82 28.00
N LYS A 69 4.25 12.96 28.31
CA LYS A 69 4.90 14.26 28.45
C LYS A 69 5.04 14.95 27.10
N GLU A 70 5.53 14.24 26.08
CA GLU A 70 5.65 14.76 24.71
C GLU A 70 4.29 15.11 24.13
N ILE A 71 3.27 14.26 24.31
CA ILE A 71 1.90 14.54 23.86
C ILE A 71 1.38 15.86 24.44
N LYS A 72 1.59 16.09 25.75
CA LYS A 72 1.19 17.35 26.38
C LYS A 72 1.91 18.56 25.79
N ILE A 73 3.20 18.43 25.48
CA ILE A 73 3.96 19.52 24.83
C ILE A 73 3.38 19.81 23.45
N LEU A 74 3.07 18.79 22.65
CA LEU A 74 2.45 18.96 21.33
C LEU A 74 1.07 19.60 21.43
N GLN A 75 0.24 19.16 22.38
CA GLN A 75 -1.08 19.74 22.62
C GLN A 75 -1.03 21.21 23.06
N LEU A 76 -0.02 21.60 23.86
CA LEU A 76 0.22 23.00 24.23
C LEU A 76 0.62 23.87 23.02
N GLU A 77 1.21 23.25 21.99
CA GLU A 77 1.51 23.87 20.68
C GLU A 77 0.33 23.77 19.69
N GLU A 78 -0.84 23.40 20.21
CA GLU A 78 -2.09 23.18 19.46
C GLU A 78 -1.98 22.10 18.38
N ILE A 79 -1.02 21.18 18.51
CA ILE A 79 -0.85 20.01 17.64
C ILE A 79 -1.60 18.84 18.26
N ARG A 80 -2.63 18.36 17.58
CA ARG A 80 -3.57 17.33 18.06
C ARG A 80 -3.47 16.00 17.34
N ASN A 81 -2.81 15.99 16.18
CA ASN A 81 -2.62 14.80 15.37
C ASN A 81 -1.32 14.87 14.57
N ILE A 82 -0.94 13.76 13.96
CA ILE A 82 0.31 13.62 13.22
C ILE A 82 0.34 14.45 11.93
N MET A 83 -0.82 14.70 11.32
CA MET A 83 -0.90 15.57 10.13
C MET A 83 -0.58 17.02 10.49
N GLU A 84 -1.12 17.52 11.60
CA GLU A 84 -0.81 18.84 12.13
C GLU A 84 0.66 18.94 12.54
N PHE A 85 1.22 17.88 13.14
CA PHE A 85 2.65 17.82 13.45
C PHE A 85 3.51 17.97 12.20
N LYS A 86 3.21 17.17 11.16
CA LYS A 86 3.89 17.27 9.85
C LYS A 86 3.71 18.64 9.21
N ALA A 87 2.52 19.24 9.30
CA ALA A 87 2.26 20.56 8.71
C ALA A 87 3.04 21.69 9.40
N ARG A 88 3.41 21.51 10.67
CA ARG A 88 4.24 22.45 11.42
C ARG A 88 5.71 22.39 11.00
N ILE A 89 6.18 21.22 10.57
CA ILE A 89 7.59 20.98 10.22
C ILE A 89 7.77 21.20 8.71
N ASN A 90 8.54 22.23 8.35
CA ASN A 90 8.80 22.59 6.96
C ASN A 90 10.29 22.50 6.61
N THR A 91 11.16 22.52 7.62
CA THR A 91 12.60 22.59 7.47
C THR A 91 13.31 21.62 8.40
N GLU A 92 14.58 21.38 8.11
CA GLU A 92 15.49 20.64 8.98
C GLU A 92 15.68 21.33 10.35
N ASP A 93 15.64 22.66 10.39
CA ASP A 93 15.72 23.44 11.63
C ASP A 93 14.50 23.19 12.51
N ASP A 94 13.28 23.09 11.93
CA ASP A 94 12.07 22.73 12.69
C ASP A 94 12.21 21.33 13.33
N ILE A 95 12.80 20.37 12.62
CA ILE A 95 13.06 19.02 13.14
C ILE A 95 13.99 19.09 14.36
N MET A 96 15.06 19.89 14.26
CA MET A 96 16.00 20.09 15.36
C MET A 96 15.34 20.78 16.56
N ASP A 97 14.54 21.82 16.32
CA ASP A 97 13.80 22.54 17.35
C ASP A 97 12.84 21.62 18.11
N TYR A 98 12.08 20.79 17.39
CA TYR A 98 11.20 19.81 18.02
C TYR A 98 11.98 18.69 18.74
N SER A 99 13.12 18.26 18.21
CA SER A 99 14.00 17.30 18.90
C SER A 99 14.44 17.83 20.27
N ILE A 100 14.89 19.09 20.34
CA ILE A 100 15.31 19.75 21.58
C ILE A 100 14.11 19.98 22.50
N LYS A 101 13.00 20.51 21.98
CA LYS A 101 11.79 20.85 22.74
C LYS A 101 11.18 19.62 23.41
N LEU A 102 11.11 18.51 22.68
CA LEU A 102 10.56 17.25 23.17
C LEU A 102 11.57 16.43 23.97
N GLY A 103 12.87 16.70 23.80
CA GLY A 103 13.94 15.93 24.44
C GLY A 103 14.08 14.52 23.85
N ILE A 104 13.79 14.38 22.56
CA ILE A 104 13.86 13.10 21.82
C ILE A 104 14.87 13.19 20.69
N HIS A 105 15.35 12.04 20.21
CA HIS A 105 16.32 11.99 19.13
C HIS A 105 15.72 12.51 17.82
N LYS A 106 16.49 13.29 17.05
CA LYS A 106 16.10 13.85 15.75
C LYS A 106 15.47 12.81 14.81
N ARG A 107 16.07 11.62 14.71
CA ARG A 107 15.53 10.50 13.90
C ARG A 107 14.08 10.15 14.23
N LEU A 108 13.68 10.24 15.50
CA LEU A 108 12.29 9.95 15.91
C LEU A 108 11.32 11.04 15.44
N VAL A 109 11.75 12.31 15.45
CA VAL A 109 10.98 13.41 14.86
C VAL A 109 10.80 13.20 13.36
N GLU A 110 11.87 12.84 12.64
CA GLU A 110 11.81 12.51 11.21
C GLU A 110 10.83 11.36 10.92
N ASP A 111 10.85 10.31 11.77
CA ASP A 111 9.93 9.19 11.66
C ASP A 111 8.47 9.65 11.80
N TRP A 112 8.17 10.50 12.79
CA TRP A 112 6.83 11.06 12.99
C TRP A 112 6.40 11.99 11.85
N VAL A 113 7.31 12.84 11.33
CA VAL A 113 7.04 13.69 10.16
C VAL A 113 6.69 12.83 8.95
N ARG A 114 7.46 11.77 8.70
CA ARG A 114 7.22 10.84 7.59
C ARG A 114 5.92 10.08 7.78
N LEU A 115 5.61 9.66 9.01
CA LEU A 115 4.31 9.07 9.30
C LEU A 115 3.17 10.05 9.05
N GLY A 116 3.35 11.33 9.36
CA GLY A 116 2.38 12.37 9.03
C GLY A 116 2.23 12.62 7.54
N GLU A 117 3.30 12.49 6.75
CA GLU A 117 3.25 12.56 5.29
C GLU A 117 2.44 11.40 4.72
N PHE A 118 2.72 10.18 5.16
CA PHE A 118 2.04 8.96 4.69
C PHE A 118 0.71 8.69 5.40
N SER A 119 0.31 9.48 6.40
CA SER A 119 -0.92 9.26 7.19
C SER A 119 -2.20 9.29 6.33
N ARG A 120 -2.15 9.96 5.18
CA ARG A 120 -3.23 9.94 4.16
C ARG A 120 -3.43 8.56 3.53
N LEU A 121 -2.42 7.69 3.59
CA LEU A 121 -2.49 6.32 3.09
C LEU A 121 -3.08 5.42 4.18
N ARG A 122 -4.34 5.01 3.99
CA ARG A 122 -5.06 4.17 4.94
C ARG A 122 -4.25 2.91 5.31
N GLY A 123 -4.17 2.63 6.61
CA GLY A 123 -3.49 1.43 7.14
C GLY A 123 -1.96 1.53 7.17
N MET A 124 -1.38 2.70 6.88
CA MET A 124 0.05 2.93 7.06
C MET A 124 0.40 2.97 8.55
N THR A 125 1.47 2.29 8.93
CA THR A 125 2.03 2.29 10.28
C THR A 125 3.51 2.59 10.23
N GLN A 126 4.12 2.94 11.38
CA GLN A 126 5.56 3.14 11.45
C GLN A 126 6.35 1.91 10.99
N ASP A 127 5.86 0.70 11.28
CA ASP A 127 6.56 -0.52 10.90
C ASP A 127 6.52 -0.75 9.37
N TYR A 128 5.41 -0.40 8.72
CA TYR A 128 5.34 -0.39 7.26
C TYR A 128 6.23 0.68 6.64
N LEU A 129 6.33 1.87 7.22
CA LEU A 129 7.26 2.90 6.75
C LEU A 129 8.72 2.47 6.86
N ASN A 130 9.09 1.80 7.96
CA ASN A 130 10.43 1.28 8.11
C ASN A 130 10.76 0.20 7.06
N LEU A 131 9.78 -0.62 6.68
CA LEU A 131 9.95 -1.59 5.58
C LEU A 131 10.09 -0.90 4.22
N LEU A 132 9.28 0.12 3.96
CA LEU A 132 9.35 0.93 2.75
C LEU A 132 10.71 1.63 2.64
N GLU A 133 11.20 2.24 3.73
CA GLU A 133 12.51 2.89 3.77
C GLU A 133 13.64 1.89 3.49
N LYS A 134 13.60 0.70 4.11
CA LYS A 134 14.56 -0.38 3.81
C LYS A 134 14.51 -0.80 2.34
N ALA A 135 13.34 -0.75 1.72
CA ALA A 135 13.14 -1.03 0.29
C ALA A 135 13.46 0.16 -0.63
N GLY A 136 14.00 1.26 -0.08
CA GLY A 136 14.44 2.45 -0.80
C GLY A 136 13.35 3.51 -1.03
N ILE A 137 12.20 3.40 -0.37
CA ILE A 137 11.08 4.34 -0.51
C ILE A 137 11.09 5.30 0.67
N THR A 138 11.38 6.58 0.43
CA THR A 138 11.56 7.59 1.49
C THR A 138 10.50 8.68 1.49
N SER A 139 9.76 8.84 0.39
CA SER A 139 8.72 9.87 0.22
C SER A 139 7.47 9.31 -0.48
N LEU A 140 6.37 10.06 -0.45
CA LEU A 140 5.18 9.72 -1.24
C LEU A 140 5.46 9.70 -2.75
N SER A 141 6.32 10.60 -3.22
CA SER A 141 6.74 10.64 -4.62
C SER A 141 7.52 9.38 -5.01
N ASP A 142 8.44 8.92 -4.15
CA ASP A 142 9.15 7.67 -4.43
C ASP A 142 8.18 6.50 -4.53
N LEU A 143 7.14 6.48 -3.68
CA LEU A 143 6.12 5.45 -3.67
C LEU A 143 5.22 5.51 -4.90
N SER A 144 4.86 6.71 -5.37
CA SER A 144 3.99 6.88 -6.53
C SER A 144 4.63 6.38 -7.82
N ASP A 145 5.96 6.43 -7.93
CA ASP A 145 6.70 5.94 -9.10
C ASP A 145 6.88 4.41 -9.12
N GLN A 146 6.37 3.69 -8.12
CA GLN A 146 6.57 2.24 -8.02
C GLN A 146 5.53 1.40 -8.74
N GLU A 147 5.96 0.20 -9.11
CA GLU A 147 5.09 -0.92 -9.45
C GLU A 147 4.98 -1.88 -8.27
N ALA A 148 3.75 -2.29 -7.94
CA ALA A 148 3.45 -2.98 -6.69
C ALA A 148 4.16 -4.34 -6.56
N PHE A 149 4.29 -5.08 -7.66
CA PHE A 149 4.96 -6.38 -7.66
C PHE A 149 6.46 -6.24 -7.41
N ASP A 150 7.10 -5.28 -8.08
CA ASP A 150 8.53 -5.04 -7.94
C ASP A 150 8.87 -4.52 -6.54
N LEU A 151 8.04 -3.62 -6.01
CA LEU A 151 8.19 -3.14 -4.64
C LEU A 151 8.00 -4.27 -3.62
N LEU A 152 7.02 -5.15 -3.81
CA LEU A 152 6.83 -6.30 -2.93
C LEU A 152 8.05 -7.23 -2.94
N ASP A 153 8.64 -7.47 -4.11
CA ASP A 153 9.83 -8.30 -4.23
C ASP A 153 11.03 -7.66 -3.51
N ARG A 154 11.25 -6.35 -3.68
CA ARG A 154 12.30 -5.63 -2.94
C ARG A 154 12.08 -5.65 -1.43
N ILE A 155 10.84 -5.46 -0.96
CA ILE A 155 10.50 -5.56 0.47
C ILE A 155 10.87 -6.94 1.02
N LYS A 156 10.57 -8.01 0.26
CA LYS A 156 10.94 -9.39 0.65
C LYS A 156 12.44 -9.62 0.74
N GLN A 157 13.23 -8.96 -0.11
CA GLN A 157 14.69 -9.09 -0.09
C GLN A 157 15.32 -8.39 1.13
N VAL A 158 14.71 -7.32 1.64
CA VAL A 158 15.25 -6.52 2.76
C VAL A 158 14.61 -6.84 4.11
N SER A 159 13.52 -7.61 4.13
CA SER A 159 12.87 -8.04 5.37
C SER A 159 13.53 -9.30 5.94
N GLU A 160 14.10 -9.21 7.14
CA GLU A 160 14.56 -10.37 7.89
C GLU A 160 13.40 -11.18 8.53
N PHE A 161 12.21 -10.58 8.61
CA PHE A 161 10.99 -11.20 9.12
C PHE A 161 10.10 -11.66 7.97
N GLU A 162 9.37 -12.77 8.15
CA GLU A 162 8.39 -13.24 7.17
C GLU A 162 7.43 -12.09 6.79
N VAL A 163 7.39 -11.76 5.49
CA VAL A 163 6.50 -10.77 4.86
C VAL A 163 5.05 -11.27 4.84
N ASN A 164 4.55 -11.73 5.99
CA ASN A 164 3.18 -12.21 6.14
C ASN A 164 2.18 -11.08 6.42
N LEU A 165 2.60 -9.82 6.42
CA LEU A 165 1.73 -8.67 6.73
C LEU A 165 1.38 -7.81 5.51
N LEU A 166 2.25 -7.75 4.48
CA LEU A 166 2.06 -6.87 3.33
C LEU A 166 1.50 -7.63 2.13
N SER A 167 0.24 -7.35 1.80
CA SER A 167 -0.38 -7.87 0.58
C SER A 167 -0.06 -6.98 -0.62
N ILE A 168 -0.04 -7.59 -1.81
CA ILE A 168 0.05 -6.84 -3.08
C ILE A 168 -1.09 -5.83 -3.23
N GLY A 169 -2.28 -6.12 -2.67
CA GLY A 169 -3.43 -5.24 -2.68
C GLY A 169 -3.18 -3.96 -1.86
N MET A 170 -2.55 -4.10 -0.69
CA MET A 170 -2.19 -2.97 0.16
C MET A 170 -1.19 -2.05 -0.53
N LEU A 171 -0.11 -2.61 -1.11
CA LEU A 171 0.86 -1.84 -1.88
C LEU A 171 0.22 -1.17 -3.10
N SER A 172 -0.62 -1.89 -3.85
CA SER A 172 -1.32 -1.33 -5.01
C SER A 172 -2.25 -0.18 -4.61
N TYR A 173 -2.92 -0.29 -3.45
CA TYR A 173 -3.74 0.77 -2.90
C TYR A 173 -2.88 1.99 -2.55
N TRP A 174 -1.79 1.82 -1.80
CA TRP A 174 -0.93 2.94 -1.41
C TRP A 174 -0.29 3.65 -2.60
N ILE A 175 0.27 2.91 -3.55
CA ILE A 175 0.86 3.46 -4.78
C ILE A 175 -0.18 4.29 -5.55
N ARG A 176 -1.41 3.76 -5.70
CA ARG A 176 -2.49 4.48 -6.39
C ARG A 176 -2.87 5.78 -5.68
N ASN A 177 -2.96 5.78 -4.35
CA ASN A 177 -3.30 6.98 -3.59
C ASN A 177 -2.14 8.00 -3.54
N ALA A 178 -0.88 7.52 -3.53
CA ALA A 178 0.29 8.35 -3.66
C ALA A 178 0.29 9.09 -5.02
N LYS A 179 0.05 8.36 -6.13
CA LYS A 179 -0.11 8.95 -7.47
C LYS A 179 -1.19 10.04 -7.51
N GLN A 180 -2.32 9.82 -6.84
CA GLN A 180 -3.40 10.83 -6.77
C GLN A 180 -2.98 12.09 -5.99
N THR A 181 -2.22 11.90 -4.91
CA THR A 181 -1.73 13.01 -4.08
C THR A 181 -0.74 13.87 -4.85
N ASP A 182 0.21 13.27 -5.56
CA ASP A 182 1.20 13.97 -6.37
C ASP A 182 0.57 14.75 -7.54
N LEU A 183 -0.48 14.18 -8.15
CA LEU A 183 -1.24 14.85 -9.21
C LEU A 183 -1.95 16.11 -8.69
N ILE A 184 -2.44 16.11 -7.46
CA ILE A 184 -3.09 17.28 -6.83
C ILE A 184 -2.04 18.35 -6.48
N GLU A 185 -0.89 17.96 -5.94
CA GLU A 185 0.19 18.90 -5.63
C GLU A 185 0.77 19.54 -6.90
N SER A 186 0.99 18.76 -7.97
CA SER A 186 1.49 19.28 -9.25
C SER A 186 0.50 20.18 -9.99
N THR A 187 -0.81 20.00 -9.80
CA THR A 187 -1.85 20.85 -10.42
C THR A 187 -2.06 22.15 -9.64
N THR A 188 -1.98 22.12 -8.31
CA THR A 188 -2.13 23.32 -7.46
C THR A 188 -0.93 24.28 -7.57
N MET A 189 0.27 23.78 -7.84
CA MET A 189 1.46 24.62 -8.10
C MET A 189 1.48 25.28 -9.49
N ARG A 190 0.59 24.90 -10.42
CA ARG A 190 0.51 25.46 -11.78
C ARG A 190 -0.49 26.61 -11.94
N THR A 191 -1.26 26.94 -10.91
CA THR A 191 -2.14 28.12 -10.92
C THR A 191 -1.37 29.35 -10.41
N PRO A 192 -0.95 30.29 -11.29
CA PRO A 192 -0.44 31.57 -10.81
C PRO A 192 -1.57 32.31 -10.08
N ARG A 193 -1.29 32.80 -8.88
CA ARG A 193 -2.13 33.82 -8.21
C ARG A 193 -1.98 35.17 -8.92
#